data_AF-A0AAN7YNK8-F1
#
_entry.id   AF-A0AAN7YNK8-F1
#
_cell.length_a   1.000
_cell.length_b   1.000
_cell.length_c   1.000
_cell.angle_alpha   90.00
_cell.angle_beta   90.00
_cell.angle_gamma   90.00
#
_symmetry.space_group_name_H-M   'P 1'
#
loop_
_entity.id
_entity.type
_entity.pdbx_description
1 polymer ?
#
loop_
_entity_poly.entity_id
_entity_poly.type
_entity_poly.pdbx_seq_one_letter_code
_entity_poly.pdbx_strand_id
1 'polypeptide(L)'
;MDENLENPSNEINNSNNSNNNNCSIEEKRENVNKEEEKQHQLKDDENKDKFNEFKDKLLFFSNLKSKEKEYNKIKSSVLTNWENMKSEDIILNDLYNERNQLILEYKRYESILKDVQNDIFRIESIIVESKQQREQLKKQVSMQTDIELVPLKDEIDSMRNQIQLPPLPPIESEKDKLTSNYLTNRLNEERIKQQQNKLNQSSSGINNNNNSNNNNNNNNNNNNNNNYGDDINYQSNGSTYSGAKRGRKKRISLS
;
A
#
# COMPACT_ATOMS: atom_id res chain seq x y z
N MET A 1 22.28 -19.98 1.92
CA MET A 1 22.81 -20.93 0.94
C MET A 1 24.23 -21.22 1.37
N ASP A 2 24.37 -22.10 2.35
CA ASP A 2 25.67 -22.62 2.76
C ASP A 2 25.75 -24.05 2.22
N GLU A 3 26.78 -24.27 1.41
CA GLU A 3 27.27 -25.55 0.98
C GLU A 3 27.70 -26.38 2.19
N ASN A 4 27.38 -27.66 2.20
CA ASN A 4 28.31 -28.65 2.76
C ASN A 4 28.13 -30.00 2.07
N LEU A 5 29.13 -30.28 1.25
CA LEU A 5 29.55 -31.59 0.79
C LEU A 5 29.95 -32.46 1.99
N GLU A 6 29.65 -33.75 1.96
CA GLU A 6 30.65 -34.80 2.21
C GLU A 6 30.11 -36.18 1.84
N ASN A 7 31.08 -37.06 1.57
CA ASN A 7 31.06 -38.15 0.59
C ASN A 7 30.93 -39.53 1.28
N PRO A 8 30.94 -40.65 0.52
CA PRO A 8 30.43 -41.95 0.94
C PRO A 8 31.50 -42.86 1.57
N SER A 9 31.04 -43.87 2.34
CA SER A 9 31.88 -44.97 2.82
C SER A 9 31.34 -46.31 2.31
N ASN A 10 32.11 -46.92 1.41
CA ASN A 10 32.11 -48.34 1.13
C ASN A 10 32.66 -49.09 2.36
N GLU A 11 32.02 -50.20 2.76
CA GLU A 11 32.71 -51.26 3.50
C GLU A 11 32.45 -52.63 2.86
N ILE A 12 33.58 -53.25 2.53
CA ILE A 12 33.80 -54.62 2.07
C ILE A 12 33.92 -55.51 3.33
N ASN A 13 33.74 -56.83 3.15
CA ASN A 13 34.16 -57.99 3.98
C ASN A 13 32.94 -58.84 4.43
N ASN A 14 32.95 -60.17 4.44
CA ASN A 14 34.03 -61.15 4.31
C ASN A 14 33.41 -62.52 3.99
N SER A 15 34.21 -63.38 3.35
CA SER A 15 33.96 -64.81 3.15
C SER A 15 33.70 -65.56 4.46
N ASN A 16 32.93 -66.65 4.39
CA ASN A 16 33.26 -67.84 5.20
C ASN A 16 32.90 -69.13 4.45
N ASN A 17 33.98 -69.84 4.15
CA ASN A 17 34.11 -71.17 3.60
C ASN A 17 34.04 -72.16 4.77
N SER A 18 33.23 -73.22 4.68
CA SER A 18 33.36 -74.37 5.57
C SER A 18 32.98 -75.65 4.82
N ASN A 19 34.04 -76.38 4.49
CA ASN A 19 34.06 -77.81 4.21
C ASN A 19 33.32 -78.60 5.30
N ASN A 20 32.63 -79.68 4.90
CA ASN A 20 32.75 -80.94 5.62
C ASN A 20 32.41 -82.13 4.71
N ASN A 21 33.45 -82.94 4.49
CA ASN A 21 33.39 -84.27 3.90
C ASN A 21 32.81 -85.26 4.91
N ASN A 22 31.99 -86.20 4.46
CA ASN A 22 31.96 -87.55 5.02
C ASN A 22 31.53 -88.60 3.98
N CYS A 23 32.55 -89.32 3.50
CA CYS A 23 32.67 -90.77 3.30
C CYS A 23 31.41 -91.65 3.52
N SER A 24 31.06 -92.48 2.53
CA SER A 24 31.11 -93.95 2.67
C SER A 24 30.89 -94.66 1.33
N ILE A 25 31.44 -95.87 1.27
CA ILE A 25 31.74 -96.72 0.14
C ILE A 25 30.67 -97.81 0.01
N GLU A 26 29.96 -97.85 -1.12
CA GLU A 26 29.08 -98.92 -1.66
C GLU A 26 28.42 -98.29 -2.91
N GLU A 27 28.33 -98.80 -4.14
CA GLU A 27 28.43 -100.11 -4.75
C GLU A 27 28.91 -99.93 -6.20
N LYS A 28 29.86 -100.77 -6.63
CA LYS A 28 30.27 -100.90 -8.03
C LYS A 28 29.38 -101.93 -8.71
N ARG A 29 28.36 -101.51 -9.47
CA ARG A 29 27.71 -102.23 -10.60
C ARG A 29 26.57 -101.41 -11.24
N GLU A 30 26.87 -100.22 -11.75
CA GLU A 30 25.84 -99.38 -12.42
C GLU A 30 26.48 -98.32 -13.34
N ASN A 31 27.37 -98.74 -14.24
CA ASN A 31 28.34 -97.82 -14.88
C ASN A 31 28.26 -97.75 -16.42
N VAL A 32 27.08 -97.99 -17.00
CA VAL A 32 26.84 -97.74 -18.43
C VAL A 32 25.58 -96.88 -18.69
N ASN A 33 24.63 -96.79 -17.74
CA ASN A 33 23.47 -95.87 -17.85
C ASN A 33 23.70 -94.47 -17.24
N LYS A 34 24.81 -94.23 -16.51
CA LYS A 34 25.08 -92.94 -15.83
C LYS A 34 25.72 -91.86 -16.71
N GLU A 35 26.22 -92.20 -17.89
CA GLU A 35 26.79 -91.21 -18.82
C GLU A 35 25.73 -90.53 -19.70
N GLU A 36 24.64 -91.23 -20.05
CA GLU A 36 23.51 -90.63 -20.79
C GLU A 36 22.62 -89.76 -19.88
N GLU A 37 22.41 -90.14 -18.61
CA GLU A 37 21.73 -89.30 -17.62
C GLU A 37 22.52 -88.02 -17.28
N LYS A 38 23.86 -88.08 -17.25
CA LYS A 38 24.70 -86.89 -17.04
C LYS A 38 24.67 -85.92 -18.23
N GLN A 39 24.60 -86.41 -19.46
CA GLN A 39 24.46 -85.53 -20.63
C GLN A 39 23.05 -84.91 -20.72
N HIS A 40 22.03 -85.58 -20.21
CA HIS A 40 20.69 -85.00 -20.10
C HIS A 40 20.61 -83.93 -18.99
N GLN A 41 21.22 -84.19 -17.82
CA GLN A 41 21.34 -83.20 -16.74
C GLN A 41 22.10 -81.94 -17.14
N LEU A 42 23.21 -82.08 -17.88
CA LEU A 42 23.98 -80.91 -18.36
C LEU A 42 23.19 -80.03 -19.35
N LYS A 43 22.32 -80.63 -20.18
CA LYS A 43 21.44 -79.87 -21.09
C LYS A 43 20.29 -79.19 -20.35
N ASP A 44 19.77 -79.83 -19.30
CA ASP A 44 18.72 -79.24 -18.45
C ASP A 44 19.28 -78.06 -17.63
N ASP A 45 20.53 -78.14 -17.17
CA ASP A 45 21.23 -77.05 -16.49
C ASP A 45 21.50 -75.86 -17.43
N GLU A 46 21.99 -76.08 -18.67
CA GLU A 46 22.17 -75.00 -19.66
C GLU A 46 20.85 -74.30 -20.03
N ASN A 47 19.75 -75.05 -20.14
CA ASN A 47 18.43 -74.47 -20.42
C ASN A 47 17.88 -73.68 -19.23
N LYS A 48 18.18 -74.12 -18.00
CA LYS A 48 17.83 -73.40 -16.77
C LYS A 48 18.59 -72.09 -16.66
N ASP A 49 19.87 -72.06 -17.03
CA ASP A 49 20.68 -70.84 -17.05
C ASP A 49 20.17 -69.83 -18.08
N LYS A 50 19.85 -70.28 -19.30
CA LYS A 50 19.22 -69.42 -20.32
C LYS A 50 17.87 -68.86 -19.88
N PHE A 51 17.07 -69.67 -19.18
CA PHE A 51 15.79 -69.24 -18.64
C PHE A 51 15.95 -68.21 -17.51
N ASN A 52 16.90 -68.42 -16.61
CA ASN A 52 17.23 -67.47 -15.55
C ASN A 52 17.72 -66.14 -16.13
N GLU A 53 18.60 -66.18 -17.14
CA GLU A 53 19.05 -64.98 -17.85
C GLU A 53 17.88 -64.22 -18.50
N PHE A 54 16.96 -64.95 -19.14
CA PHE A 54 15.76 -64.34 -19.73
C PHE A 54 14.86 -63.68 -18.67
N LYS A 55 14.68 -64.33 -17.51
CA LYS A 55 13.92 -63.80 -16.39
C LYS A 55 14.54 -62.52 -15.83
N ASP A 56 15.87 -62.49 -15.68
CA ASP A 56 16.60 -61.30 -15.20
C ASP A 56 16.49 -60.14 -16.18
N LYS A 57 16.55 -60.42 -17.49
CA LYS A 57 16.30 -59.41 -18.54
C LYS A 57 14.88 -58.86 -18.44
N LEU A 58 13.86 -59.70 -18.24
CA LEU A 58 12.48 -59.23 -18.07
C LEU A 58 12.32 -58.37 -16.82
N LEU A 59 12.95 -58.75 -15.70
CA LEU A 59 12.93 -57.95 -14.47
C LEU A 59 13.61 -56.59 -14.69
N PHE A 60 14.74 -56.57 -15.39
CA PHE A 60 15.44 -55.35 -15.78
C PHE A 60 14.54 -54.43 -16.62
N PHE A 61 13.86 -54.95 -17.66
CA PHE A 61 12.95 -54.13 -18.47
C PHE A 61 11.77 -53.59 -17.67
N SER A 62 11.23 -54.37 -16.73
CA SER A 62 10.18 -53.91 -15.82
C SER A 62 10.67 -52.75 -14.95
N ASN A 63 11.86 -52.89 -14.35
CA ASN A 63 12.49 -51.86 -13.54
C ASN A 63 12.81 -50.60 -14.35
N LEU A 64 13.35 -50.77 -15.57
CA LEU A 64 13.63 -49.68 -16.50
C LEU A 64 12.37 -48.88 -16.82
N LYS A 65 11.26 -49.57 -17.13
CA LYS A 65 9.97 -48.93 -17.41
C LYS A 65 9.40 -48.19 -16.20
N SER A 66 9.59 -48.74 -14.99
CA SER A 66 9.19 -48.07 -13.74
C SER A 66 10.00 -46.77 -13.54
N LYS A 67 11.32 -46.84 -13.73
CA LYS A 67 12.22 -45.69 -13.61
C LYS A 67 11.97 -44.63 -14.68
N GLU A 68 11.65 -45.03 -15.90
CA GLU A 68 11.26 -44.11 -16.98
C GLU A 68 9.98 -43.35 -16.65
N LYS A 69 8.98 -44.01 -16.05
CA LYS A 69 7.76 -43.33 -15.57
C LYS A 69 8.05 -42.34 -14.45
N GLU A 70 8.88 -42.73 -13.48
CA GLU A 70 9.31 -41.86 -12.38
C GLU A 70 10.06 -40.63 -12.92
N TYR A 71 11.00 -40.84 -13.84
CA TYR A 71 11.74 -39.77 -14.53
C TYR A 71 10.79 -38.80 -15.23
N ASN A 72 9.83 -39.31 -16.02
CA ASN A 72 8.87 -38.45 -16.71
C ASN A 72 7.99 -37.66 -15.75
N LYS A 73 7.59 -38.25 -14.61
CA LYS A 73 6.84 -37.54 -13.57
C LYS A 73 7.66 -36.40 -12.97
N ILE A 74 8.93 -36.65 -12.62
CA ILE A 74 9.83 -35.63 -12.08
C ILE A 74 10.07 -34.53 -13.12
N LYS A 75 10.34 -34.90 -14.38
CA LYS A 75 10.54 -33.97 -15.49
C LYS A 75 9.35 -33.01 -15.65
N SER A 76 8.12 -33.53 -15.70
CA SER A 76 6.92 -32.68 -15.79
C SER A 76 6.79 -31.75 -14.59
N SER A 77 7.05 -32.25 -13.38
CA SER A 77 7.03 -31.42 -12.16
C SER A 77 8.07 -30.29 -12.21
N VAL A 78 9.27 -30.55 -12.71
CA VAL A 78 10.32 -29.54 -12.88
C VAL A 78 9.90 -28.46 -13.87
N LEU A 79 9.31 -28.86 -15.00
CA LEU A 79 8.83 -27.90 -16.02
C LEU A 79 7.71 -27.01 -15.47
N THR A 80 6.72 -27.59 -14.77
CA THR A 80 5.64 -26.81 -14.14
C THR A 80 6.19 -25.86 -13.08
N ASN A 81 7.13 -26.30 -12.22
CA ASN A 81 7.73 -25.43 -11.22
C ASN A 81 8.52 -24.28 -11.86
N TRP A 82 9.15 -24.51 -13.01
CA TRP A 82 9.87 -23.48 -13.75
C TRP A 82 8.93 -22.44 -14.37
N GLU A 83 7.78 -22.87 -14.90
CA GLU A 83 6.73 -21.97 -15.38
C GLU A 83 6.15 -21.13 -14.23
N ASN A 84 5.87 -21.76 -13.09
CA ASN A 84 5.40 -21.07 -11.88
C ASN A 84 6.40 -20.02 -11.39
N MET A 85 7.70 -20.35 -11.36
CA MET A 85 8.75 -19.41 -10.97
C MET A 85 8.75 -18.17 -11.86
N LYS A 86 8.61 -18.34 -13.18
CA LYS A 86 8.51 -17.21 -14.11
C LYS A 86 7.27 -16.35 -13.90
N SER A 87 6.12 -16.96 -13.63
CA SER A 87 4.91 -16.18 -13.34
C SER A 87 5.05 -15.40 -12.03
N GLU A 88 5.68 -15.98 -11.01
CA GLU A 88 5.96 -15.29 -9.75
C GLU A 88 6.93 -14.12 -9.95
N ASP A 89 7.96 -14.27 -10.79
CA ASP A 89 8.88 -13.16 -11.13
C ASP A 89 8.16 -11.98 -11.80
N ILE A 90 7.18 -12.26 -12.67
CA ILE A 90 6.35 -11.22 -13.31
C ILE A 90 5.50 -10.49 -12.26
N ILE A 91 4.80 -11.25 -11.40
CA ILE A 91 3.97 -10.69 -10.33
C ILE A 91 4.83 -9.84 -9.38
N LEU A 92 6.01 -10.32 -9.02
CA LEU A 92 6.95 -9.61 -8.16
C LEU A 92 7.39 -8.28 -8.80
N ASN A 93 7.68 -8.27 -10.10
CA ASN A 93 8.03 -7.05 -10.82
C ASN A 93 6.86 -6.05 -10.87
N ASP A 94 5.63 -6.53 -11.06
CA ASP A 94 4.44 -5.68 -11.04
C ASP A 94 4.23 -5.04 -9.66
N LEU A 95 4.42 -5.81 -8.59
CA LEU A 95 4.37 -5.30 -7.21
C LEU A 95 5.46 -4.26 -6.93
N TYR A 96 6.67 -4.43 -7.47
CA TYR A 96 7.72 -3.41 -7.37
C TYR A 96 7.33 -2.11 -8.09
N ASN A 97 6.72 -2.22 -9.27
CA ASN A 97 6.27 -1.06 -10.04
C ASN A 97 5.13 -0.32 -9.33
N GLU A 98 4.13 -1.03 -8.84
CA GLU A 98 3.02 -0.45 -8.07
C GLU A 98 3.53 0.25 -6.80
N ARG A 99 4.42 -0.42 -6.04
CA ARG A 99 5.08 0.18 -4.87
C ARG A 99 5.77 1.50 -5.23
N ASN A 100 6.48 1.56 -6.35
CA ASN A 100 7.18 2.77 -6.77
C ASN A 100 6.20 3.89 -7.18
N GLN A 101 5.09 3.56 -7.84
CA GLN A 101 4.04 4.52 -8.16
C GLN A 101 3.42 5.12 -6.90
N LEU A 102 3.06 4.28 -5.93
CA LEU A 102 2.52 4.73 -4.63
C LEU A 102 3.51 5.64 -3.88
N ILE A 103 4.81 5.36 -3.95
CA ILE A 103 5.84 6.23 -3.36
C ILE A 103 5.87 7.61 -4.05
N LEU A 104 5.71 7.69 -5.36
CA LEU A 104 5.66 8.96 -6.10
C LEU A 104 4.41 9.77 -5.74
N GLU A 105 3.25 9.11 -5.66
CA GLU A 105 2.00 9.73 -5.23
C GLU A 105 2.10 10.27 -3.80
N TYR A 106 2.65 9.47 -2.88
CA TYR A 106 2.89 9.90 -1.50
C TYR A 106 3.74 11.18 -1.44
N LYS A 107 4.86 11.22 -2.18
CA LYS A 107 5.73 12.42 -2.25
C LYS A 107 5.01 13.64 -2.82
N ARG A 108 4.15 13.44 -3.82
CA ARG A 108 3.32 14.51 -4.39
C ARG A 108 2.36 15.07 -3.34
N TYR A 109 1.66 14.22 -2.60
CA TYR A 109 0.77 14.67 -1.52
C TYR A 109 1.52 15.34 -0.38
N GLU A 110 2.71 14.85 -0.04
CA GLU A 110 3.59 15.50 0.94
C GLU A 110 3.96 16.93 0.53
N SER A 111 4.25 17.15 -0.76
CA SER A 111 4.51 18.50 -1.29
C SER A 111 3.29 19.41 -1.15
N ILE A 112 2.11 18.92 -1.55
CA ILE A 112 0.85 19.69 -1.44
C ILE A 112 0.56 20.05 0.02
N LEU A 113 0.78 19.13 0.95
CA LEU A 113 0.60 19.39 2.39
C LEU A 113 1.55 20.48 2.89
N LYS A 114 2.81 20.50 2.43
CA LYS A 114 3.76 21.56 2.78
C LYS A 114 3.30 22.92 2.25
N ASP A 115 2.77 22.97 1.03
CA ASP A 115 2.25 24.22 0.45
C ASP A 115 1.05 24.75 1.25
N VAL A 116 0.09 23.88 1.60
CA VAL A 116 -1.05 24.24 2.45
C VAL A 116 -0.59 24.75 3.82
N GLN A 117 0.40 24.10 4.44
CA GLN A 117 0.96 24.56 5.71
C GLN A 117 1.59 25.96 5.57
N ASN A 118 2.35 26.21 4.50
CA ASN A 118 2.94 27.52 4.23
C ASN A 118 1.86 28.60 4.05
N ASP A 119 0.78 28.29 3.33
CA ASP A 119 -0.35 29.21 3.17
C ASP A 119 -1.05 29.52 4.50
N ILE A 120 -1.24 28.52 5.36
CA ILE A 120 -1.77 28.73 6.72
C ILE A 120 -0.88 29.71 7.49
N PHE A 121 0.44 29.48 7.52
CA PHE A 121 1.37 30.36 8.23
C PHE A 121 1.37 31.79 7.65
N ARG A 122 1.23 31.93 6.33
CA ARG A 122 1.13 33.23 5.67
C ARG A 122 -0.15 33.97 6.09
N ILE A 123 -1.30 33.28 6.07
CA ILE A 123 -2.58 33.86 6.48
C ILE A 123 -2.57 34.23 7.96
N GLU A 124 -2.02 33.39 8.82
CA GLU A 124 -1.85 33.70 10.24
C GLU A 124 -1.01 34.96 10.46
N SER A 125 0.08 35.11 9.70
CA SER A 125 0.93 36.31 9.74
C SER A 125 0.14 37.57 9.36
N ILE A 126 -0.65 37.51 8.28
CA ILE A 126 -1.51 38.63 7.83
C ILE A 126 -2.58 38.96 8.88
N ILE A 127 -3.16 37.96 9.54
CA ILE A 127 -4.16 38.16 10.60
C ILE A 127 -3.52 38.88 11.79
N VAL A 128 -2.31 38.49 12.21
CA VAL A 128 -1.59 39.14 13.31
C VAL A 128 -1.28 40.59 12.96
N GLU A 129 -0.74 40.85 11.77
CA GLU A 129 -0.45 42.21 11.29
C GLU A 129 -1.72 43.08 11.26
N SER A 130 -2.81 42.56 10.67
CA SER A 130 -4.09 43.27 10.59
C SER A 130 -4.67 43.61 11.97
N LYS A 131 -4.53 42.70 12.95
CA LYS A 131 -4.93 42.96 14.34
C LYS A 131 -4.10 44.09 14.95
N GLN A 132 -2.78 44.10 14.72
CA GLN A 132 -1.91 45.16 15.22
C GLN A 132 -2.25 46.52 14.60
N GLN A 133 -2.43 46.58 13.27
CA GLN A 133 -2.83 47.79 12.56
C GLN A 133 -4.19 48.32 13.07
N ARG A 134 -5.16 47.43 13.29
CA ARG A 134 -6.46 47.81 13.86
C ARG A 134 -6.34 48.43 15.24
N GLU A 135 -5.51 47.86 16.12
CA GLU A 135 -5.28 48.43 17.45
C GLU A 135 -4.55 49.78 17.39
N GLN A 136 -3.62 49.96 16.45
CA GLN A 136 -2.97 51.25 16.22
C GLN A 136 -3.97 52.32 15.78
N LEU A 137 -4.81 52.01 14.78
CA LEU A 137 -5.85 52.92 14.30
C LEU A 137 -6.85 53.26 15.41
N LYS A 138 -7.25 52.26 16.22
CA LYS A 138 -8.15 52.49 17.36
C LYS A 138 -7.56 53.47 18.37
N LYS A 139 -6.26 53.35 18.69
CA LYS A 139 -5.56 54.30 19.56
C LYS A 139 -5.51 55.70 18.95
N GLN A 140 -5.21 55.81 17.65
CA GLN A 140 -5.17 57.08 16.95
C GLN A 140 -6.53 57.78 16.96
N VAL A 141 -7.62 57.06 16.67
CA VAL A 141 -8.99 57.59 16.70
C VAL A 141 -9.38 58.07 18.10
N SER A 142 -9.06 57.30 19.15
CA SER A 142 -9.30 57.71 20.54
C SER A 142 -8.53 58.99 20.87
N MET A 143 -7.25 59.06 20.51
CA MET A 143 -6.42 60.25 20.73
C MET A 143 -7.00 61.50 20.05
N GLN A 144 -7.38 61.39 18.78
CA GLN A 144 -7.97 62.50 18.02
C GLN A 144 -9.33 62.92 18.59
N THR A 145 -10.13 61.97 19.05
CA THR A 145 -11.46 62.27 19.59
C THR A 145 -11.33 62.95 20.95
N ASP A 146 -10.59 62.33 21.87
CA ASP A 146 -10.55 62.73 23.28
C ASP A 146 -9.67 63.96 23.52
N ILE A 147 -8.54 64.09 22.80
CA ILE A 147 -7.55 65.14 23.02
C ILE A 147 -7.74 66.33 22.09
N GLU A 148 -8.09 66.09 20.82
CA GLU A 148 -8.13 67.16 19.81
C GLU A 148 -9.56 67.67 19.58
N LEU A 149 -10.48 66.76 19.27
CA LEU A 149 -11.82 67.12 18.82
C LEU A 149 -12.71 67.65 19.93
N VAL A 150 -12.81 66.94 21.05
CA VAL A 150 -13.73 67.30 22.15
C VAL A 150 -13.42 68.72 22.67
N PRO A 151 -12.16 69.08 23.02
CA PRO A 151 -11.85 70.42 23.49
C PRO A 151 -12.15 71.51 22.45
N LEU A 152 -11.84 71.25 21.18
CA LEU A 152 -12.10 72.19 20.09
C LEU A 152 -13.60 72.41 19.88
N LYS A 153 -14.40 71.34 19.94
CA LYS A 153 -15.85 71.42 19.85
C LYS A 153 -16.44 72.23 21.01
N ASP A 154 -15.97 71.99 22.22
CA ASP A 154 -16.42 72.73 23.41
C ASP A 154 -16.11 74.23 23.30
N GLU A 155 -14.93 74.59 22.77
CA GLU A 155 -14.57 75.98 22.47
C GLU A 155 -15.48 76.61 21.41
N ILE A 156 -15.74 75.91 20.31
CA ILE A 156 -16.63 76.38 19.24
C ILE A 156 -18.07 76.54 19.72
N ASP A 157 -18.58 75.60 20.50
CA ASP A 157 -19.93 75.67 21.06
C ASP A 157 -20.06 76.83 22.05
N SER A 158 -19.01 77.11 22.84
CA SER A 158 -18.93 78.31 23.69
C SER A 158 -19.02 79.60 22.86
N MET A 159 -18.26 79.70 21.75
CA MET A 159 -18.31 80.85 20.84
C MET A 159 -19.68 81.00 20.14
N ARG A 160 -20.28 79.90 19.69
CA ARG A 160 -21.62 79.90 19.07
C ARG A 160 -22.70 80.37 20.03
N ASN A 161 -22.60 79.97 21.29
CA ASN A 161 -23.55 80.38 22.32
C ASN A 161 -23.51 81.90 22.56
N GLN A 162 -22.33 82.54 22.48
CA GLN A 162 -22.18 84.00 22.62
C GLN A 162 -22.97 84.79 21.56
N ILE A 163 -23.16 84.20 20.36
CA ILE A 163 -23.92 84.78 19.24
C ILE A 163 -25.31 84.13 19.06
N GLN A 164 -25.79 83.38 20.06
CA GLN A 164 -27.10 82.71 20.07
C GLN A 164 -27.30 81.70 18.92
N LEU A 165 -26.23 81.08 18.42
CA LEU A 165 -26.33 79.97 17.48
C LEU A 165 -26.45 78.64 18.23
N PRO A 166 -27.19 77.65 17.68
CA PRO A 166 -27.28 76.32 18.28
C PRO A 166 -25.92 75.60 18.26
N PRO A 167 -25.67 74.70 19.24
CA PRO A 167 -24.44 73.94 19.31
C PRO A 167 -24.28 73.01 18.09
N LEU A 168 -23.04 72.64 17.79
CA LEU A 168 -22.75 71.65 16.76
C LEU A 168 -23.28 70.26 17.16
N PRO A 169 -23.73 69.45 16.19
CA PRO A 169 -24.16 68.08 16.45
C PRO A 169 -23.01 67.25 17.06
N PRO A 170 -23.34 66.24 17.89
CA PRO A 170 -22.32 65.34 18.46
C PRO A 170 -21.75 64.43 17.38
N ILE A 171 -20.46 64.08 17.49
CA ILE A 171 -19.76 63.24 16.50
C ILE A 171 -20.39 61.84 16.41
N GLU A 172 -20.99 61.35 17.48
CA GLU A 172 -21.74 60.10 17.52
C GLU A 172 -22.86 60.09 16.48
N SER A 173 -23.55 61.22 16.29
CA SER A 173 -24.63 61.32 15.30
C SER A 173 -24.13 61.21 13.86
N GLU A 174 -22.91 61.69 13.58
CA GLU A 174 -22.27 61.55 12.27
C GLU A 174 -21.72 60.14 12.07
N LYS A 175 -21.13 59.55 13.12
CA LYS A 175 -20.68 58.17 13.14
C LYS A 175 -21.81 57.19 12.84
N ASP A 176 -22.99 57.40 13.42
CA ASP A 176 -24.16 56.54 13.18
C ASP A 176 -24.62 56.62 11.72
N LYS A 177 -24.63 57.82 11.13
CA LYS A 177 -24.93 58.01 9.71
C LYS A 177 -23.91 57.30 8.82
N LEU A 178 -22.62 57.45 9.11
CA LEU A 178 -21.54 56.77 8.37
C LEU A 178 -21.66 55.24 8.49
N THR A 179 -21.95 54.74 9.68
CA THR A 179 -22.11 53.31 9.94
C THR A 179 -23.32 52.75 9.18
N SER A 180 -24.44 53.47 9.18
CA SER A 180 -25.64 53.11 8.42
C SER A 180 -25.37 53.07 6.91
N ASN A 181 -24.67 54.09 6.38
CA ASN A 181 -24.26 54.13 4.99
C ASN A 181 -23.34 52.97 4.62
N TYR A 182 -22.35 52.66 5.47
CA TYR A 182 -21.44 51.53 5.29
C TYR A 182 -22.20 50.20 5.23
N LEU A 183 -23.10 49.94 6.18
CA LEU A 183 -23.90 48.71 6.21
C LEU A 183 -24.80 48.58 4.99
N THR A 184 -25.41 49.68 4.55
CA THR A 184 -26.26 49.72 3.35
C THR A 184 -25.45 49.39 2.09
N ASN A 185 -24.27 50.00 1.93
CA ASN A 185 -23.36 49.71 0.83
C ASN A 185 -22.90 48.26 0.86
N ARG A 186 -22.51 47.75 2.03
CA ARG A 186 -22.06 46.37 2.19
C ARG A 186 -23.15 45.37 1.82
N LEU A 187 -24.39 45.62 2.23
CA LEU A 187 -25.53 44.77 1.90
C LEU A 187 -25.82 44.78 0.39
N ASN A 188 -25.67 45.93 -0.27
CA ASN A 188 -25.80 46.04 -1.72
C ASN A 188 -24.68 45.28 -2.45
N GLU A 189 -23.44 45.37 -2.00
CA GLU A 189 -22.31 44.61 -2.56
C GLU A 189 -22.54 43.09 -2.47
N GLU A 190 -22.98 42.60 -1.31
CA GLU A 190 -23.28 41.18 -1.12
C GLU A 190 -24.44 40.72 -2.02
N ARG A 191 -25.47 41.55 -2.22
CA ARG A 191 -26.57 41.26 -3.15
C ARG A 191 -26.06 41.12 -4.59
N ILE A 192 -25.17 42.01 -5.04
CA ILE A 192 -24.58 41.97 -6.38
C ILE A 192 -23.74 40.69 -6.57
N LYS A 193 -22.89 40.35 -5.58
CA LYS A 193 -22.08 39.12 -5.62
C LYS A 193 -22.94 37.87 -5.74
N GLN A 194 -24.04 37.80 -4.99
CA GLN A 194 -24.97 36.66 -5.08
C GLN A 194 -25.64 36.55 -6.45
N GLN A 195 -25.99 37.67 -7.09
CA GLN A 195 -26.55 37.67 -8.44
C GLN A 195 -25.53 37.19 -9.48
N GLN A 196 -24.27 37.65 -9.38
CA GLN A 196 -23.19 37.19 -10.27
C GLN A 196 -22.91 35.69 -10.13
N ASN A 197 -22.89 35.18 -8.89
CA ASN A 197 -22.69 33.75 -8.64
C ASN A 197 -23.82 32.90 -9.25
N LYS A 198 -25.07 33.37 -9.23
CA LYS A 198 -26.20 32.68 -9.88
C LYS A 198 -26.09 32.66 -11.40
N LEU A 199 -25.63 33.74 -12.02
CA LEU A 199 -25.42 33.82 -13.47
C LEU A 199 -24.28 32.89 -13.93
N ASN A 200 -23.17 32.84 -13.19
CA ASN A 200 -22.03 31.98 -13.52
C ASN A 200 -22.33 30.48 -13.33
N GLN A 201 -23.21 30.12 -12.39
CA GLN A 201 -23.68 28.74 -12.24
C GLN A 201 -24.64 28.31 -13.35
N SER A 202 -25.44 29.23 -13.92
CA SER A 202 -26.39 28.92 -15.00
C SER A 202 -25.76 28.94 -16.40
N SER A 203 -24.62 29.62 -16.60
CA SER A 203 -23.85 29.56 -17.86
C SER A 203 -22.96 28.31 -18.01
N SER A 204 -22.77 27.54 -16.94
CA SER A 204 -21.92 26.33 -16.94
C SER A 204 -22.69 25.03 -17.29
N GLY A 205 -24.00 25.12 -17.57
CA GLY A 205 -24.89 23.97 -17.79
C GLY A 205 -25.41 23.73 -19.21
N ILE A 206 -24.97 24.47 -20.24
CA ILE A 206 -25.57 24.40 -21.60
C ILE A 206 -24.66 23.80 -22.68
N ASN A 207 -23.36 23.58 -22.44
CA ASN A 207 -22.46 23.00 -23.46
C ASN A 207 -21.98 21.59 -23.12
N ASN A 208 -22.88 20.60 -23.18
CA ASN A 208 -22.51 19.20 -23.40
C ASN A 208 -23.70 18.42 -23.99
N ASN A 209 -24.12 18.79 -25.19
CA ASN A 209 -24.91 17.92 -26.06
C ASN A 209 -24.55 18.22 -27.51
N ASN A 210 -23.61 17.44 -28.04
CA ASN A 210 -23.59 16.88 -29.40
C ASN A 210 -22.16 16.48 -29.78
N ASN A 211 -21.75 15.29 -29.38
CA ASN A 211 -20.91 14.47 -30.24
C ASN A 211 -21.22 12.98 -30.02
N SER A 212 -22.35 12.55 -30.57
CA SER A 212 -22.58 11.15 -30.89
C SER A 212 -21.55 10.74 -31.95
N ASN A 213 -20.53 10.00 -31.54
CA ASN A 213 -19.84 9.09 -32.45
C ASN A 213 -19.62 7.75 -31.76
N ASN A 214 -20.70 6.98 -31.77
CA ASN A 214 -20.79 5.56 -32.07
C ASN A 214 -19.43 4.85 -32.26
N ASN A 215 -19.00 4.06 -31.28
CA ASN A 215 -18.30 2.82 -31.61
C ASN A 215 -18.52 1.73 -30.55
N ASN A 216 -19.22 0.69 -30.98
CA ASN A 216 -19.49 -0.58 -30.32
C ASN A 216 -18.20 -1.38 -30.07
N ASN A 217 -17.94 -1.78 -28.83
CA ASN A 217 -17.68 -3.18 -28.41
C ASN A 217 -17.33 -3.18 -26.91
N ASN A 218 -18.23 -3.53 -25.99
CA ASN A 218 -18.73 -4.87 -25.63
C ASN A 218 -17.82 -5.60 -24.61
N ASN A 219 -18.37 -5.76 -23.38
CA ASN A 219 -18.06 -6.69 -22.29
C ASN A 219 -16.66 -6.66 -21.66
N ASN A 220 -16.49 -6.71 -20.33
CA ASN A 220 -17.27 -7.47 -19.36
C ASN A 220 -17.09 -6.92 -17.92
N ASN A 221 -18.20 -6.49 -17.32
CA ASN A 221 -18.66 -6.83 -15.97
C ASN A 221 -17.63 -7.37 -14.95
N ASN A 222 -17.31 -6.61 -13.90
CA ASN A 222 -17.61 -7.10 -12.55
C ASN A 222 -17.83 -5.98 -11.55
N ASN A 223 -18.97 -6.11 -10.88
CA ASN A 223 -19.64 -5.20 -10.00
C ASN A 223 -19.22 -5.55 -8.57
N ASN A 224 -18.66 -4.61 -7.79
CA ASN A 224 -18.79 -4.71 -6.35
C ASN A 224 -19.06 -3.35 -5.70
N ASN A 225 -20.34 -3.20 -5.44
CA ASN A 225 -21.06 -2.14 -4.79
C ASN A 225 -20.80 -2.21 -3.28
N ASN A 226 -20.11 -1.23 -2.70
CA ASN A 226 -20.16 -0.98 -1.26
C ASN A 226 -20.57 0.47 -1.01
N ASN A 227 -21.89 0.60 -0.99
CA ASN A 227 -22.68 1.70 -0.50
C ASN A 227 -22.68 1.70 1.04
N TYR A 228 -21.93 2.62 1.65
CA TYR A 228 -22.17 3.18 2.99
C TYR A 228 -21.88 4.68 2.80
N GLY A 229 -22.87 5.57 2.81
CA GLY A 229 -23.72 5.82 3.95
C GLY A 229 -23.25 7.12 4.57
N ASP A 230 -23.74 8.23 4.01
CA ASP A 230 -23.72 9.57 4.60
C ASP A 230 -24.41 9.56 5.98
N ASP A 231 -24.17 10.63 6.73
CA ASP A 231 -24.74 11.01 8.03
C ASP A 231 -23.95 10.60 9.29
N ILE A 232 -22.84 11.32 9.55
CA ILE A 232 -22.44 11.60 10.94
C ILE A 232 -22.40 13.11 11.19
N ASN A 233 -23.44 13.50 11.90
CA ASN A 233 -23.74 14.75 12.57
C ASN A 233 -22.57 15.30 13.42
N TYR A 234 -22.32 16.61 13.30
CA TYR A 234 -21.46 17.40 14.18
C TYR A 234 -22.05 17.44 15.60
N GLN A 235 -21.35 16.83 16.57
CA GLN A 235 -21.43 17.25 17.97
C GLN A 235 -20.04 17.42 18.57
N SER A 236 -19.68 18.70 18.72
CA SER A 236 -18.81 19.24 19.75
C SER A 236 -19.00 18.52 21.08
N ASN A 237 -17.93 17.98 21.64
CA ASN A 237 -17.65 18.00 23.08
C ASN A 237 -16.14 17.85 23.30
N GLY A 238 -15.56 18.81 24.03
CA GLY A 238 -14.15 18.81 24.38
C GLY A 238 -13.75 17.61 25.24
N SER A 239 -12.53 17.12 25.05
CA SER A 239 -11.88 16.26 26.02
C SER A 239 -10.36 16.48 25.98
N THR A 240 -9.84 16.68 27.18
CA THR A 240 -8.50 17.10 27.56
C THR A 240 -7.43 16.10 27.13
N TYR A 241 -6.46 16.54 26.32
CA TYR A 241 -5.22 15.80 26.10
C TYR A 241 -4.28 15.99 27.30
N SER A 242 -4.18 14.95 28.13
CA SER A 242 -3.16 14.80 29.15
C SER A 242 -1.84 14.39 28.49
N GLY A 243 -0.77 15.14 28.80
CA GLY A 243 0.55 14.94 28.24
C GLY A 243 1.16 13.58 28.62
N ALA A 244 1.47 12.78 27.60
CA ALA A 244 2.29 11.59 27.76
C ALA A 244 3.73 11.98 28.13
N LYS A 245 4.11 11.66 29.36
CA LYS A 245 5.47 11.80 29.88
C LYS A 245 6.43 10.89 29.11
N ARG A 246 7.50 11.50 28.62
CA ARG A 246 8.63 10.90 27.90
C ARG A 246 9.22 9.72 28.67
N GLY A 247 9.33 8.58 28.00
CA GLY A 247 10.04 7.39 28.48
C GLY A 247 11.53 7.65 28.69
N ARG A 248 12.02 7.35 29.90
CA ARG A 248 13.42 7.44 30.30
C ARG A 248 14.10 6.12 29.95
N LYS A 249 14.91 6.08 28.87
CA LYS A 249 15.77 4.93 28.55
C LYS A 249 16.84 4.78 29.63
N LYS A 250 16.80 3.68 30.40
CA LYS A 250 17.90 3.26 31.28
C LYS A 250 19.02 2.71 30.39
N ARG A 251 20.23 3.28 30.52
CA ARG A 251 21.47 2.67 30.02
C ARG A 251 21.83 1.52 30.96
N ILE A 252 22.03 0.33 30.39
CA ILE A 252 22.71 -0.78 31.06
C ILE A 252 24.20 -0.59 30.77
N SER A 253 24.99 -0.34 31.80
CA SER A 253 26.44 -0.47 31.76
C SER A 253 26.78 -1.94 32.02
N LEU A 254 27.41 -2.59 31.04
CA LEU A 254 28.08 -3.87 31.25
C LEU A 254 29.50 -3.57 31.75
N SER A 255 29.77 -4.07 32.95
CA SER A 255 31.10 -4.28 33.53
C SER A 255 31.69 -5.58 33.01
#